data_AF-A0A2S7KAF4-F1
#
_entry.id   AF-A0A2S7KAF4-F1
#
_cell.length_a   1.000
_cell.length_b   1.000
_cell.length_c   1.000
_cell.angle_alpha   90.00
_cell.angle_beta   90.00
_cell.angle_gamma   90.00
#
_symmetry.space_group_name_H-M   'P 1'
#
loop_
_entity.id
_entity.type
_entity.pdbx_description
1 polymer ?
#
loop_
_entity_poly.entity_id
_entity_poly.type
_entity_poly.pdbx_seq_one_letter_code
_entity_poly.pdbx_strand_id
1 'polypeptide(L)'
;MNWAGAIVIYIVWWWVSFLAVLPIDIKSRWEAEDDGVEGADPGAPTDPKLKQKIWLATKVAAVLWAVTASVILSGVFNFRD
;
A
#
# COMPACT_ATOMS: atom_id res chain seq x y z
N MET A 1 -3.80 -23.09 6.60
CA MET A 1 -4.60 -21.91 6.19
C MET A 1 -5.59 -22.34 5.10
N ASN A 2 -6.83 -21.86 5.12
CA ASN A 2 -7.79 -22.11 4.03
C ASN A 2 -7.66 -21.03 2.93
N TRP A 3 -8.16 -21.31 1.72
CA TRP A 3 -8.03 -20.40 0.57
C TRP A 3 -8.72 -19.04 0.80
N ALA A 4 -9.89 -19.05 1.45
CA ALA A 4 -10.62 -17.82 1.77
C ALA A 4 -9.83 -16.93 2.74
N GLY A 5 -9.27 -17.50 3.81
CA GLY A 5 -8.45 -16.78 4.78
C GLY A 5 -7.16 -16.24 4.15
N ALA A 6 -6.56 -16.99 3.23
CA ALA A 6 -5.39 -16.53 2.49
C ALA A 6 -5.70 -15.25 1.68
N ILE A 7 -6.84 -15.21 1.00
CA ILE A 7 -7.30 -14.05 0.22
C ILE A 7 -7.61 -12.87 1.14
N VAL A 8 -8.32 -13.10 2.24
CA VAL A 8 -8.66 -12.03 3.20
C VAL A 8 -7.40 -11.37 3.78
N ILE A 9 -6.43 -12.17 4.21
CA ILE A 9 -5.15 -11.66 4.74
C ILE A 9 -4.40 -10.86 3.69
N TYR A 10 -4.40 -11.33 2.43
CA TYR A 10 -3.79 -10.58 1.32
C TYR A 10 -4.46 -9.22 1.11
N ILE A 11 -5.81 -9.18 1.08
CA ILE A 11 -6.56 -7.93 0.89
C ILE A 11 -6.27 -6.93 2.01
N VAL A 12 -6.21 -7.39 3.27
CA VAL A 12 -5.86 -6.53 4.42
C VAL A 12 -4.44 -5.97 4.26
N TRP A 13 -3.45 -6.83 3.97
CA TRP A 13 -2.08 -6.38 3.72
C TRP A 13 -1.98 -5.42 2.54
N TRP A 14 -2.77 -5.64 1.49
CA TRP A 14 -2.82 -4.79 0.32
C TRP A 14 -3.35 -3.39 0.65
N TRP A 15 -4.45 -3.28 1.40
CA TRP A 15 -4.98 -1.99 1.83
C TRP A 15 -4.01 -1.24 2.76
N VAL A 16 -3.42 -1.92 3.74
CA VAL A 16 -2.42 -1.31 4.64
C VAL A 16 -1.22 -0.80 3.85
N SER A 17 -0.69 -1.62 2.94
CA SER A 17 0.46 -1.24 2.09
C SER A 17 0.12 -0.10 1.15
N PHE A 18 -1.07 -0.11 0.57
CA PHE A 18 -1.54 0.96 -0.31
C PHE A 18 -1.60 2.29 0.42
N LEU A 19 -2.26 2.33 1.59
CA LEU A 19 -2.35 3.54 2.40
C LEU A 19 -0.98 4.01 2.88
N ALA A 20 -0.07 3.10 3.22
CA ALA A 20 1.29 3.44 3.63
C ALA A 20 2.17 3.99 2.48
N VAL A 21 1.90 3.60 1.24
CA VAL A 21 2.65 4.05 0.05
C VAL A 21 2.13 5.39 -0.50
N LEU A 22 0.87 5.77 -0.22
CA LEU A 22 0.31 7.06 -0.65
C LEU A 22 1.18 8.29 -0.36
N PRO A 23 1.76 8.47 0.86
CA PRO A 23 2.57 9.65 1.18
C PRO A 23 3.94 9.69 0.49
N ILE A 24 4.34 8.65 -0.24
CA ILE A 24 5.64 8.56 -0.90
C ILE A 24 5.61 9.37 -2.21
N ASP A 25 6.68 10.14 -2.46
CA ASP A 25 6.89 10.93 -3.68
C ASP A 25 5.74 11.93 -3.97
N ILE A 26 5.21 12.58 -2.93
CA ILE A 26 4.28 13.70 -3.12
C ILE A 26 5.09 14.96 -3.41
N LYS A 27 4.95 15.49 -4.62
CA LYS A 27 5.40 16.84 -4.94
C LYS A 27 4.25 17.81 -4.69
N SER A 28 4.46 18.75 -3.77
CA SER A 28 3.51 19.81 -3.49
C SER A 28 3.52 20.84 -4.61
N ARG A 29 2.38 21.47 -4.86
CA ARG A 29 2.22 22.55 -5.84
C ARG A 29 3.12 23.77 -5.54
N TRP A 30 3.65 23.91 -4.32
CA TRP A 30 4.66 24.92 -3.97
C TRP A 30 6.04 24.71 -4.62
N GLU A 31 6.38 23.46 -4.98
CA GLU A 31 7.69 23.10 -5.55
C GLU A 31 7.64 22.84 -7.06
N ALA A 32 6.45 22.81 -7.66
CA ALA A 32 6.24 22.60 -9.09
C ALA A 32 6.01 23.94 -9.80
N GLU A 33 6.43 24.06 -11.06
CA GLU A 33 6.04 25.19 -11.92
C GLU A 33 4.52 25.37 -11.86
N ASP A 34 4.10 26.62 -11.66
CA ASP A 34 2.69 27.03 -11.61
C ASP A 34 1.92 26.40 -12.78
N ASP A 35 1.00 25.49 -12.45
CA ASP A 35 0.16 24.80 -13.43
C ASP A 35 -0.99 25.69 -13.94
N GLY A 36 -1.06 26.94 -13.47
CA GLY A 36 -2.00 27.95 -13.96
C GLY A 36 -3.45 27.71 -13.57
N VAL A 37 -3.69 26.82 -12.58
CA VAL A 37 -5.04 26.49 -12.11
C VAL A 37 -5.43 27.43 -10.97
N GLU A 38 -6.07 28.56 -11.30
CA GLU A 38 -6.60 29.51 -10.32
C GLU A 38 -7.56 28.83 -9.33
N GLY A 39 -7.32 29.01 -8.03
CA GLY A 39 -8.19 28.51 -6.96
C GLY A 39 -7.93 27.07 -6.50
N ALA A 40 -6.90 26.40 -7.01
CA ALA A 40 -6.51 25.08 -6.52
C ALA A 40 -5.89 25.12 -5.12
N ASP A 41 -6.21 24.13 -4.28
CA ASP A 41 -5.65 24.02 -2.94
C ASP A 41 -4.11 23.85 -3.01
N PRO A 42 -3.32 24.73 -2.38
CA PRO A 42 -1.86 24.65 -2.39
C PRO A 42 -1.30 23.33 -1.82
N GLY A 43 -2.09 22.58 -1.05
CA GLY A 43 -1.71 21.25 -0.55
C GLY A 43 -1.89 20.09 -1.55
N ALA A 44 -2.58 20.31 -2.67
CA ALA A 44 -2.90 19.25 -3.62
C ALA A 44 -1.67 18.78 -4.42
N PRO A 45 -1.41 17.46 -4.51
CA PRO A 45 -0.34 16.92 -5.37
C PRO A 45 -0.60 17.26 -6.84
N THR A 46 0.42 17.73 -7.56
CA THR A 46 0.31 18.06 -9.00
C THR A 46 0.28 16.83 -9.89
N ASP A 47 1.04 15.78 -9.56
CA ASP A 47 0.96 14.46 -10.21
C ASP A 47 0.97 13.35 -9.15
N PRO A 48 -0.19 12.75 -8.82
CA PRO A 48 -0.26 11.70 -7.80
C PRO A 48 0.35 10.36 -8.23
N LYS A 49 0.76 10.16 -9.50
CA LYS A 49 1.38 8.93 -10.04
C LYS A 49 0.73 7.63 -9.55
N LEU A 50 -0.60 7.60 -9.47
CA LEU A 50 -1.34 6.56 -8.73
C LEU A 50 -1.06 5.13 -9.21
N LYS A 51 -0.82 4.94 -10.52
CA LYS A 51 -0.49 3.63 -11.11
C LYS A 51 0.82 3.05 -10.55
N GLN A 52 1.83 3.89 -10.33
CA GLN A 52 3.11 3.45 -9.77
C GLN A 52 2.94 3.06 -8.30
N LYS A 53 2.14 3.84 -7.55
CA LYS A 53 1.82 3.57 -6.14
C LYS A 53 1.05 2.26 -5.96
N ILE A 54 0.06 1.99 -6.81
CA ILE A 54 -0.69 0.72 -6.82
C ILE A 54 0.24 -0.47 -7.06
N TRP A 55 1.17 -0.36 -8.02
CA TRP A 55 2.14 -1.42 -8.30
C TRP A 55 3.12 -1.66 -7.14
N LEU A 56 3.61 -0.58 -6.53
CA LEU A 56 4.49 -0.67 -5.36
C LEU A 56 3.76 -1.30 -4.16
N ALA A 57 2.55 -0.83 -3.86
CA ALA A 57 1.70 -1.39 -2.81
C ALA A 57 1.43 -2.89 -3.01
N THR A 58 1.18 -3.31 -4.25
CA THR A 58 0.93 -4.73 -4.59
C THR A 58 2.17 -5.59 -4.33
N LYS A 59 3.36 -5.12 -4.72
CA LYS A 59 4.62 -5.83 -4.46
C LYS A 59 4.90 -5.95 -2.96
N VAL A 60 4.77 -4.85 -2.22
CA VAL A 60 4.99 -4.82 -0.77
C VAL A 60 4.00 -5.74 -0.06
N ALA A 61 2.71 -5.66 -0.42
CA ALA A 61 1.68 -6.50 0.15
C ALA A 61 1.91 -7.99 -0.13
N ALA A 62 2.34 -8.37 -1.34
CA ALA A 62 2.65 -9.74 -1.68
C ALA A 62 3.80 -10.31 -0.83
N VAL A 63 4.84 -9.51 -0.56
CA VAL A 63 5.96 -9.91 0.31
C VAL A 63 5.49 -10.11 1.75
N LEU A 64 4.76 -9.14 2.31
CA LEU A 64 4.23 -9.20 3.68
C LEU A 64 3.26 -10.38 3.87
N TRP A 65 2.40 -10.60 2.88
CA TRP A 65 1.50 -11.75 2.85
C TRP A 65 2.27 -13.07 2.79
N ALA A 66 3.30 -13.18 1.94
CA ALA A 66 4.11 -14.40 1.84
C ALA A 66 4.78 -14.75 3.18
N VAL A 67 5.37 -13.76 3.86
CA VAL A 67 5.95 -13.95 5.20
C VAL A 67 4.88 -14.41 6.19
N THR A 68 3.73 -13.74 6.22
CA THR A 68 2.61 -14.10 7.10
C THR A 68 2.11 -15.52 6.84
N ALA A 69 1.95 -15.89 5.57
CA ALA A 69 1.53 -17.22 5.15
C ALA A 69 2.54 -18.30 5.56
N SER A 70 3.85 -18.04 5.39
CA SER A 70 4.92 -18.93 5.83
C SER A 70 4.88 -19.15 7.34
N VAL A 71 4.69 -18.10 8.13
CA VAL A 71 4.56 -18.20 9.60
C VAL A 71 3.34 -19.04 9.98
N ILE A 72 2.17 -18.81 9.38
CA ILE A 72 0.95 -19.57 9.66
C ILE A 72 1.10 -21.04 9.28
N LEU A 73 1.76 -21.34 8.16
CA LEU A 73 1.97 -22.72 7.69
C LEU A 73 3.05 -23.46 8.48
N SER A 74 4.04 -22.75 9.03
CA SER A 74 5.11 -23.34 9.82
C SER A 74 4.64 -23.96 11.14
N GLY A 75 3.47 -23.55 11.65
CA GLY A 75 2.94 -24.03 12.94
C GLY A 75 3.76 -23.61 14.16
N VAL A 76 4.76 -22.73 14.00
CA VAL A 76 5.64 -22.25 15.09
C VAL A 76 4.85 -21.54 16.20
N PHE A 77 3.76 -20.84 15.83
CA PHE A 77 2.85 -20.21 16.78
C PHE A 77 1.54 -21.01 16.83
N ASN A 78 1.53 -22.08 17.62
CA ASN A 78 0.33 -22.85 17.90
C ASN A 78 -0.27 -22.38 19.24
N PHE A 79 -1.33 -21.58 19.20
CA PHE A 79 -2.05 -21.14 20.41
C PHE A 79 -2.96 -22.22 21.01
N ARG A 80 -2.81 -23.47 20.55
CA ARG A 80 -3.65 -24.62 20.93
C ARG A 80 -2.92 -25.61 21.84
N ASP A 81 -1.73 -25.26 22.31
CA ASP A 81 -1.01 -25.94 23.39
C ASP A 81 -1.20 -25.18 24.72
#